data_AF-A0A246HP61-F1
#
_entry.id   AF-A0A246HP61-F1
#
_cell.length_a   1.000
_cell.length_b   1.000
_cell.length_c   1.000
_cell.angle_alpha   90.00
_cell.angle_beta   90.00
_cell.angle_gamma   90.00
#
_symmetry.space_group_name_H-M   'P 1'
#
loop_
_entity.id
_entity.type
_entity.pdbx_description
1 polymer ?
#
loop_
_entity_poly.entity_id
_entity_poly.type
_entity_poly.pdbx_seq_one_letter_code
_entity_poly.pdbx_strand_id
1 'polypeptide(L)'
;MPISPKGDQQMVRNRWLAAFSAIRNPIGFLLVGGAVGIAGTVAFMGFPMNRSAEAAAWASAVATIAAVLAALHVAKGQINVAREAADGEQKNARELQANDREHSRQLQRTKAVRMAHAFSRELVFARRDLMILLANVRPAVMQNPSDEILAVFVNSRPLPELSLIERFADQLDGFEDADAFSILTLLSAWQNFNRGPGMSANAISLLPMDRRARMAENRFTHGRAILAAIDRLVNQLANYYENHEAMEGMVVEELPPELAQLFR
;
A
#
# COMPACT_ATOMS: atom_id res chain seq x y z
N MET A 1 62.38 23.23 44.90
CA MET A 1 61.26 23.21 43.94
C MET A 1 60.34 22.05 44.30
N PRO A 2 59.09 22.26 44.75
CA PRO A 2 58.19 21.17 45.11
C PRO A 2 57.32 20.73 43.92
N ILE A 3 57.18 19.42 43.75
CA ILE A 3 56.42 18.75 42.68
C ILE A 3 54.93 18.71 43.09
N SER A 4 54.03 19.10 42.18
CA SER A 4 52.59 19.26 42.41
C SER A 4 51.83 17.92 42.31
N PRO A 5 50.98 17.54 43.29
CA PRO A 5 50.32 16.23 43.37
C PRO A 5 49.07 16.07 42.48
N LYS A 6 48.79 17.01 41.56
CA LYS A 6 47.57 16.98 40.73
C LYS A 6 47.63 16.01 39.54
N GLY A 7 48.81 15.52 39.17
CA GLY A 7 48.99 14.59 38.04
C GLY A 7 48.45 13.18 38.28
N ASP A 8 48.51 12.69 39.52
CA ASP A 8 48.17 11.29 39.82
C ASP A 8 46.66 11.01 39.87
N GLN A 9 45.84 12.00 40.27
CA GLN A 9 44.39 11.80 40.35
C GLN A 9 43.71 11.71 38.97
N GLN A 10 44.20 12.44 37.96
CA GLN A 10 43.69 12.32 36.59
C GLN A 10 44.06 10.99 35.94
N MET A 11 45.25 10.46 36.24
CA MET A 11 45.69 9.17 35.70
C MET A 11 44.89 7.99 36.30
N VAL A 12 44.53 8.05 37.59
CA VAL A 12 43.67 7.05 38.23
C VAL A 12 42.24 7.09 37.65
N ARG A 13 41.68 8.28 37.45
CA ARG A 13 40.32 8.45 36.92
C ARG A 13 40.18 7.94 35.47
N ASN A 14 41.21 8.13 34.64
CA ASN A 14 41.21 7.63 33.26
C ASN A 14 41.40 6.10 33.18
N ARG A 15 42.15 5.49 34.12
CA ARG A 15 42.26 4.03 34.24
C ARG A 15 40.93 3.37 34.64
N TRP A 16 40.15 4.02 35.51
CA TRP A 16 38.82 3.53 35.88
C TRP A 16 37.82 3.57 34.72
N LEU A 17 37.83 4.62 33.90
CA LEU A 17 36.95 4.71 32.73
C LEU A 17 37.29 3.70 31.63
N ALA A 18 38.58 3.38 31.45
CA ALA A 18 39.03 2.33 30.53
C ALA A 18 38.66 0.91 31.02
N ALA A 19 38.61 0.67 32.33
CA ALA A 19 38.13 -0.59 32.89
C ALA A 19 36.62 -0.76 32.69
N PHE A 20 35.84 0.32 32.74
CA PHE A 20 34.39 0.29 32.52
C PHE A 20 34.00 0.13 31.04
N SER A 21 34.80 0.61 30.08
CA SER A 21 34.54 0.39 28.65
C SER A 21 34.84 -1.04 28.20
N ALA A 22 35.75 -1.75 28.89
CA ALA A 22 36.05 -3.16 28.61
C ALA A 22 34.86 -4.10 28.93
N ILE A 23 34.00 -3.74 29.89
CA ILE A 23 32.83 -4.55 30.32
C ILE A 23 31.73 -4.63 29.24
N ARG A 24 31.78 -3.76 28.21
CA ARG A 24 30.81 -3.73 27.11
C ARG A 24 31.08 -4.77 26.01
N ASN A 25 32.22 -5.46 26.06
CA ASN A 25 32.65 -6.45 25.08
C ASN A 25 32.66 -7.85 25.75
N PRO A 26 32.09 -8.93 25.17
CA PRO A 26 32.04 -10.25 25.82
C PRO A 26 33.41 -10.80 26.26
N ILE A 27 34.50 -10.34 25.62
CA ILE A 27 35.88 -10.67 26.00
C ILE A 27 36.29 -9.99 27.33
N GLY A 28 35.78 -8.80 27.64
CA GLY A 28 36.09 -8.10 28.89
C GLY A 28 35.41 -8.71 30.11
N PHE A 29 34.25 -9.34 29.93
CA PHE A 29 33.59 -10.12 30.99
C PHE A 29 34.41 -11.38 31.34
N LEU A 30 35.01 -12.03 30.34
CA LEU A 30 35.94 -13.15 30.53
C LEU A 30 37.25 -12.74 31.22
N LEU A 31 37.78 -11.55 30.93
CA LEU A 31 38.98 -11.02 31.60
C LEU A 31 38.73 -10.64 33.07
N VAL A 32 37.56 -10.10 33.41
CA VAL A 32 37.20 -9.80 34.80
C VAL A 32 36.89 -11.09 35.58
N GLY A 33 36.21 -12.06 34.96
CA GLY A 33 36.04 -13.40 35.53
C GLY A 33 37.38 -14.12 35.76
N GLY A 34 38.32 -13.98 34.83
CA GLY A 34 39.69 -14.50 34.96
C GLY A 34 40.50 -13.81 36.06
N ALA A 35 40.37 -12.49 36.22
CA ALA A 35 41.08 -11.73 37.25
C ALA A 35 40.63 -12.09 38.69
N VAL A 36 39.34 -12.40 38.89
CA VAL A 36 38.82 -12.86 40.20
C VAL A 36 39.30 -14.28 40.51
N GLY A 37 39.41 -15.16 39.50
CA GLY A 37 39.99 -16.50 39.66
C GLY A 37 41.50 -16.48 39.99
N ILE A 38 42.24 -15.52 39.41
CA ILE A 38 43.69 -15.37 39.64
C ILE A 38 43.98 -14.70 40.99
N ALA A 39 43.16 -13.75 41.45
CA ALA A 39 43.36 -13.12 42.76
C ALA A 39 43.13 -14.10 43.94
N GLY A 40 42.19 -15.04 43.80
CA GLY A 40 41.95 -16.09 44.80
C GLY A 40 43.11 -17.10 44.94
N THR A 41 43.85 -17.34 43.85
CA THR A 41 45.00 -18.26 43.84
C THR A 41 46.28 -17.62 44.39
N VAL A 42 46.47 -16.31 44.20
CA VAL A 42 47.64 -15.58 44.75
C VAL A 42 47.54 -15.37 46.27
N ALA A 43 46.34 -15.23 46.84
CA ALA A 43 46.16 -15.11 48.29
C ALA A 43 46.47 -16.41 49.07
N PHE A 44 46.42 -17.58 48.40
CA PHE A 44 46.65 -18.88 49.02
C PHE A 44 48.13 -19.25 49.16
N MET A 45 49.04 -18.61 48.41
CA MET A 45 50.48 -18.92 48.43
C MET A 45 51.32 -18.08 49.41
N GLY A 46 50.72 -17.12 50.13
CA GLY A 46 51.47 -16.11 50.89
C GLY A 46 51.49 -16.21 52.42
N PHE A 47 50.76 -17.13 53.08
CA PHE A 47 50.65 -17.15 54.55
C PHE A 47 51.03 -18.51 55.16
N PRO A 48 51.89 -18.55 56.20
CA PRO A 48 52.22 -19.79 56.89
C PRO A 48 51.01 -20.31 57.65
N MET A 49 50.60 -21.53 57.31
CA MET A 49 49.53 -22.27 57.96
C MET A 49 49.87 -22.49 59.42
N ASN A 50 49.08 -21.93 60.33
CA ASN A 50 48.63 -22.55 61.58
C ASN A 50 47.59 -21.61 62.23
N ARG A 51 46.33 -22.05 62.25
CA ARG A 51 45.09 -21.39 62.76
C ARG A 51 44.22 -20.53 61.80
N SER A 52 44.36 -20.65 60.48
CA SER A 52 43.61 -19.78 59.51
C SER A 52 42.64 -20.49 58.57
N ALA A 53 42.50 -21.82 58.61
CA ALA A 53 41.67 -22.56 57.65
C ALA A 53 40.16 -22.21 57.76
N GLU A 54 39.63 -22.05 58.96
CA GLU A 54 38.23 -21.65 59.18
C GLU A 54 37.97 -20.19 58.78
N ALA A 55 38.92 -19.29 59.03
CA ALA A 55 38.80 -17.88 58.66
C ALA A 55 38.91 -17.66 57.13
N ALA A 56 39.78 -18.42 56.45
CA ALA A 56 39.91 -18.38 55.00
C ALA A 56 38.68 -18.98 54.27
N ALA A 57 38.07 -20.01 54.85
CA ALA A 57 36.83 -20.59 54.33
C ALA A 57 35.66 -19.60 54.43
N TRP A 58 35.54 -18.86 55.54
CA TRP A 58 34.51 -17.83 55.70
C TRP A 58 34.72 -16.62 54.79
N ALA A 59 35.96 -16.15 54.64
CA ALA A 59 36.26 -15.01 53.77
C ALA A 59 35.97 -15.29 52.29
N SER A 60 36.25 -16.50 51.81
CA SER A 60 35.97 -16.89 50.42
C SER A 60 34.47 -17.08 50.15
N ALA A 61 33.71 -17.58 51.13
CA ALA A 61 32.25 -17.69 51.05
C ALA A 61 31.57 -16.30 51.01
N VAL A 62 32.02 -15.35 51.84
CA VAL A 62 31.48 -13.98 51.82
C VAL A 62 31.84 -13.26 50.53
N ALA A 63 33.07 -13.43 50.02
CA ALA A 63 33.49 -12.82 48.77
C ALA A 63 32.72 -13.36 47.55
N THR A 64 32.44 -14.67 47.51
CA THR A 64 31.64 -15.28 46.44
C THR A 64 30.19 -14.80 46.48
N ILE A 65 29.58 -14.70 47.66
CA ILE A 65 28.21 -14.15 47.80
C ILE A 65 28.16 -12.68 47.38
N ALA A 66 29.13 -11.85 47.80
CA ALA A 66 29.21 -10.45 47.41
C ALA A 66 29.40 -10.27 45.89
N ALA A 67 30.23 -11.11 45.26
CA ALA A 67 30.43 -11.13 43.82
C ALA A 67 29.15 -11.53 43.07
N VAL A 68 28.41 -12.53 43.56
CA VAL A 68 27.12 -12.97 43.00
C VAL A 68 26.07 -11.87 43.13
N LEU A 69 25.99 -11.19 44.28
CA LEU A 69 25.06 -10.07 44.49
C LEU A 69 25.40 -8.87 43.59
N ALA A 70 26.68 -8.54 43.44
CA ALA A 70 27.13 -7.48 42.54
C ALA A 70 26.82 -7.83 41.07
N ALA A 71 27.07 -9.08 40.65
CA ALA A 71 26.74 -9.56 39.30
C ALA A 71 25.22 -9.53 39.04
N LEU A 72 24.40 -9.95 40.00
CA LEU A 72 22.93 -9.86 39.92
C LEU A 72 22.44 -8.40 39.85
N HIS A 73 23.09 -7.48 40.57
CA HIS A 73 22.73 -6.07 40.57
C HIS A 73 23.06 -5.41 39.21
N VAL A 74 24.23 -5.70 38.66
CA VAL A 74 24.64 -5.23 37.32
C VAL A 74 23.75 -5.83 36.23
N ALA A 75 23.41 -7.12 36.33
CA ALA A 75 22.50 -7.78 35.38
C ALA A 75 21.08 -7.18 35.40
N LYS A 76 20.55 -6.84 36.58
CA LYS A 76 19.24 -6.16 36.70
C LYS A 76 19.26 -4.77 36.05
N GLY A 77 20.35 -4.02 36.22
CA GLY A 77 20.52 -2.73 35.55
C GLY A 77 20.53 -2.85 34.03
N GLN A 78 21.21 -3.87 33.49
CA GLN A 78 21.25 -4.12 32.04
C GLN A 78 19.90 -4.59 31.47
N ILE A 79 19.13 -5.40 32.20
CA ILE A 79 17.80 -5.85 31.79
C ILE A 79 16.82 -4.66 31.70
N ASN A 80 16.88 -3.72 32.63
CA ASN A 80 16.00 -2.55 32.61
C ASN A 80 16.34 -1.62 31.44
N VAL A 81 17.62 -1.38 31.17
CA VAL A 81 18.05 -0.57 30.00
C VAL A 81 17.71 -1.27 28.69
N ALA A 82 17.84 -2.59 28.60
CA ALA A 82 17.46 -3.36 27.42
C ALA A 82 15.94 -3.36 27.18
N ARG A 83 15.13 -3.42 28.25
CA ARG A 83 13.67 -3.29 28.16
C ARG A 83 13.26 -1.89 27.71
N GLU A 84 13.86 -0.85 28.28
CA GLU A 84 13.55 0.54 27.92
C GLU A 84 13.97 0.85 26.47
N ALA A 85 15.11 0.32 26.02
CA ALA A 85 15.53 0.40 24.62
C ALA A 85 14.58 -0.37 23.69
N ALA A 86 14.19 -1.60 24.05
CA ALA A 86 13.27 -2.40 23.25
C ALA A 86 11.85 -1.79 23.18
N ASP A 87 11.35 -1.22 24.29
CA ASP A 87 10.08 -0.52 24.34
C ASP A 87 10.14 0.78 23.51
N GLY A 88 11.28 1.49 23.54
CA GLY A 88 11.55 2.65 22.69
C GLY A 88 11.57 2.29 21.20
N GLU A 89 12.24 1.21 20.82
CA GLU A 89 12.27 0.71 19.45
C GLU A 89 10.89 0.24 18.98
N GLN A 90 10.12 -0.45 19.81
CA GLN A 90 8.75 -0.87 19.47
C GLN A 90 7.83 0.32 19.25
N LYS A 91 7.91 1.36 20.10
CA LYS A 91 7.12 2.58 19.92
C LYS A 91 7.50 3.30 18.63
N ASN A 92 8.80 3.50 18.40
CA ASN A 92 9.30 4.15 17.19
C ASN A 92 8.93 3.35 15.93
N ALA A 93 9.03 2.02 15.95
CA ALA A 93 8.63 1.16 14.83
C ALA A 93 7.11 1.24 14.55
N ARG A 94 6.27 1.33 15.59
CA ARG A 94 4.82 1.52 15.42
C ARG A 94 4.48 2.89 14.87
N GLU A 95 5.14 3.94 15.34
CA GLU A 95 4.98 5.31 14.83
C GLU A 95 5.42 5.41 13.37
N LEU A 96 6.57 4.83 13.02
CA LEU A 96 7.04 4.76 11.64
C LEU A 96 6.05 4.01 10.74
N GLN A 97 5.56 2.84 11.17
CA GLN A 97 4.56 2.09 10.42
C GLN A 97 3.23 2.85 10.27
N ALA A 98 2.81 3.61 11.28
CA ALA A 98 1.60 4.41 11.21
C ALA A 98 1.77 5.56 10.20
N ASN A 99 2.91 6.25 10.24
CA ASN A 99 3.24 7.32 9.30
C ASN A 99 3.36 6.80 7.86
N ASP A 100 4.02 5.66 7.65
CA ASP A 100 4.17 5.04 6.34
C ASP A 100 2.82 4.61 5.74
N ARG A 101 1.91 4.08 6.57
CA ARG A 101 0.54 3.73 6.16
C ARG A 101 -0.24 4.97 5.76
N GLU A 102 -0.16 6.03 6.54
CA GLU A 102 -0.86 7.27 6.26
C GLU A 102 -0.34 7.94 4.98
N HIS A 103 0.99 7.98 4.81
CA HIS A 103 1.60 8.49 3.60
C HIS A 103 1.19 7.66 2.37
N SER A 104 1.20 6.34 2.49
CA SER A 104 0.75 5.43 1.41
C SER A 104 -0.72 5.66 1.04
N ARG A 105 -1.62 5.86 2.03
CA ARG A 105 -3.02 6.19 1.79
C ARG A 105 -3.20 7.52 1.08
N GLN A 106 -2.42 8.54 1.45
CA GLN A 106 -2.45 9.85 0.79
C GLN A 106 -1.99 9.77 -0.67
N LEU A 107 -0.94 8.99 -0.95
CA LEU A 107 -0.48 8.73 -2.31
C LEU A 107 -1.54 7.99 -3.14
N GLN A 108 -2.15 6.95 -2.56
CA GLN A 108 -3.25 6.19 -3.20
C GLN A 108 -4.45 7.09 -3.50
N ARG A 109 -4.88 7.93 -2.55
CA ARG A 109 -5.96 8.90 -2.77
C ARG A 109 -5.63 9.88 -3.88
N THR A 110 -4.42 10.45 -3.88
CA THR A 110 -3.99 11.38 -4.94
C THR A 110 -3.97 10.70 -6.31
N LYS A 111 -3.55 9.43 -6.36
CA LYS A 111 -3.60 8.61 -7.58
C LYS A 111 -5.05 8.39 -8.03
N ALA A 112 -5.96 8.02 -7.12
CA ALA A 112 -7.38 7.83 -7.38
C ALA A 112 -8.03 9.09 -7.96
N VAL A 113 -7.75 10.28 -7.42
CA VAL A 113 -8.23 11.57 -7.96
C VAL A 113 -7.85 11.75 -9.43
N ARG A 114 -6.58 11.51 -9.78
CA ARG A 114 -6.09 11.66 -11.15
C ARG A 114 -6.71 10.62 -12.08
N MET A 115 -6.83 9.37 -11.62
CA MET A 115 -7.46 8.29 -12.38
C MET A 115 -8.96 8.57 -12.59
N ALA A 116 -9.67 9.01 -11.57
CA ALA A 116 -11.10 9.32 -11.63
C ALA A 116 -11.39 10.38 -12.69
N HIS A 117 -10.59 11.46 -12.72
CA HIS A 117 -10.71 12.48 -13.74
C HIS A 117 -10.40 11.94 -15.16
N ALA A 118 -9.32 11.18 -15.31
CA ALA A 118 -8.94 10.60 -16.60
C ALA A 118 -10.01 9.61 -17.13
N PHE A 119 -10.53 8.75 -16.26
CA PHE A 119 -11.60 7.81 -16.57
C PHE A 119 -12.88 8.55 -16.93
N SER A 120 -13.27 9.58 -16.17
CA SER A 120 -14.48 10.36 -16.48
C SER A 120 -14.43 10.96 -17.89
N ARG A 121 -13.27 11.47 -18.31
CA ARG A 121 -13.09 11.96 -19.69
C ARG A 121 -13.22 10.86 -20.73
N GLU A 122 -12.56 9.72 -20.52
CA GLU A 122 -12.66 8.57 -21.44
C GLU A 122 -14.12 8.08 -21.55
N LEU A 123 -14.83 8.02 -20.42
CA LEU A 123 -16.23 7.61 -20.35
C LEU A 123 -17.17 8.58 -21.07
N VAL A 124 -16.94 9.88 -20.99
CA VAL A 124 -17.74 10.88 -21.73
C VAL A 124 -17.57 10.71 -23.25
N PHE A 125 -16.35 10.49 -23.72
CA PHE A 125 -16.12 10.19 -25.15
C PHE A 125 -16.77 8.86 -25.56
N ALA A 126 -16.62 7.82 -24.75
CA ALA A 126 -17.24 6.53 -24.97
C ALA A 126 -18.77 6.62 -25.02
N ARG A 127 -19.38 7.40 -24.13
CA ARG A 127 -20.82 7.70 -24.12
C ARG A 127 -21.28 8.29 -25.46
N ARG A 128 -20.58 9.29 -25.96
CA ARG A 128 -20.90 9.95 -27.24
C ARG A 128 -20.88 8.96 -28.39
N ASP A 129 -19.82 8.17 -28.50
CA ASP A 129 -19.67 7.20 -29.59
C ASP A 129 -20.71 6.07 -29.51
N LEU A 130 -21.05 5.62 -28.29
CA LEU A 130 -22.13 4.66 -28.05
C LEU A 130 -23.50 5.23 -28.47
N MET A 131 -23.79 6.50 -28.15
CA MET A 131 -25.04 7.13 -28.58
C MET A 131 -25.17 7.21 -30.10
N ILE A 132 -24.09 7.57 -30.80
CA ILE A 132 -24.07 7.61 -32.28
C ILE A 132 -24.33 6.21 -32.84
N LEU A 133 -23.65 5.19 -32.31
CA LEU A 133 -23.87 3.81 -32.72
C LEU A 133 -25.33 3.40 -32.53
N LEU A 134 -25.90 3.65 -31.35
CA LEU A 134 -27.28 3.27 -31.01
C LEU A 134 -28.32 3.99 -31.88
N ALA A 135 -28.08 5.25 -32.24
CA ALA A 135 -28.93 5.98 -33.17
C ALA A 135 -28.97 5.30 -34.55
N ASN A 136 -27.83 4.77 -35.01
CA ASN A 136 -27.70 4.07 -36.30
C ASN A 136 -28.24 2.64 -36.28
N VAL A 137 -28.26 1.96 -35.14
CA VAL A 137 -28.69 0.55 -35.04
C VAL A 137 -30.06 0.36 -34.38
N ARG A 138 -30.86 1.41 -34.29
CA ARG A 138 -32.20 1.36 -33.69
C ARG A 138 -33.16 0.40 -34.44
N PRO A 139 -34.16 -0.19 -33.77
CA PRO A 139 -35.07 -1.17 -34.38
C PRO A 139 -35.74 -0.71 -35.67
N ALA A 140 -36.20 0.55 -35.70
CA ALA A 140 -36.85 1.13 -36.88
C ALA A 140 -35.91 1.17 -38.10
N VAL A 141 -34.61 1.40 -37.90
CA VAL A 141 -33.62 1.41 -38.98
C VAL A 141 -33.31 0.00 -39.45
N MET A 142 -33.22 -0.94 -38.51
CA MET A 142 -32.92 -2.36 -38.80
C MET A 142 -34.06 -3.14 -39.44
N GLN A 143 -35.25 -2.55 -39.58
CA GLN A 143 -36.32 -3.12 -40.41
C GLN A 143 -35.93 -3.13 -41.88
N ASN A 144 -35.28 -2.06 -42.37
CA ASN A 144 -34.79 -1.94 -43.74
C ASN A 144 -33.40 -1.27 -43.76
N PRO A 145 -32.35 -1.98 -43.30
CA PRO A 145 -31.03 -1.38 -43.13
C PRO A 145 -30.30 -1.24 -44.48
N SER A 146 -29.49 -0.20 -44.62
CA SER A 146 -28.50 -0.13 -45.70
C SER A 146 -27.33 -1.09 -45.42
N ASP A 147 -26.53 -1.38 -46.45
CA ASP A 147 -25.32 -2.20 -46.31
C ASP A 147 -24.32 -1.58 -45.31
N GLU A 148 -24.24 -0.24 -45.28
CA GLU A 148 -23.41 0.50 -44.31
C GLU A 148 -23.85 0.27 -42.86
N ILE A 149 -25.17 0.34 -42.60
CA ILE A 149 -25.73 0.07 -41.27
C ILE A 149 -25.46 -1.38 -40.86
N LEU A 150 -25.62 -2.33 -41.78
CA LEU A 150 -25.32 -3.73 -41.51
C LEU A 150 -23.82 -3.94 -41.21
N ALA A 151 -22.93 -3.29 -41.95
CA ALA A 151 -21.49 -3.33 -41.71
C ALA A 151 -21.14 -2.81 -40.31
N VAL A 152 -21.73 -1.69 -39.90
CA VAL A 152 -21.57 -1.13 -38.54
C VAL A 152 -22.13 -2.10 -37.48
N PHE A 153 -23.31 -2.68 -37.72
CA PHE A 153 -23.96 -3.58 -36.76
C PHE A 153 -23.16 -4.87 -36.52
N VAL A 154 -22.54 -5.44 -37.55
CA VAL A 154 -21.76 -6.68 -37.42
C VAL A 154 -20.31 -6.47 -37.02
N ASN A 155 -19.83 -5.23 -37.02
CA ASN A 155 -18.48 -4.91 -36.63
C ASN A 155 -18.18 -5.49 -35.23
N SER A 156 -17.01 -6.10 -35.09
CA SER A 156 -16.52 -6.69 -33.84
C SER A 156 -15.87 -5.69 -32.90
N ARG A 157 -15.66 -4.44 -33.35
CA ARG A 157 -15.20 -3.29 -32.55
C ARG A 157 -15.79 -1.97 -33.07
N PRO A 158 -17.13 -1.78 -33.00
CA PRO A 158 -17.76 -0.55 -33.45
C PRO A 158 -17.43 0.66 -32.56
N LEU A 159 -16.94 0.44 -31.34
CA LEU A 159 -16.63 1.48 -30.36
C LEU A 159 -15.15 1.47 -29.96
N PRO A 160 -14.60 2.63 -29.55
CA PRO A 160 -13.23 2.69 -29.02
C PRO A 160 -13.07 1.79 -27.79
N GLU A 161 -11.86 1.28 -27.61
CA GLU A 161 -11.50 0.58 -26.38
C GLU A 161 -11.37 1.59 -25.24
N LEU A 162 -11.81 1.20 -24.03
CA LEU A 162 -11.60 1.98 -22.81
C LEU A 162 -10.17 1.76 -22.30
N SER A 163 -9.21 2.17 -23.13
CA SER A 163 -7.78 1.86 -23.00
C SER A 163 -7.16 2.32 -21.67
N LEU A 164 -7.58 3.47 -21.12
CA LEU A 164 -7.08 3.92 -19.84
C LEU A 164 -7.66 3.09 -18.70
N ILE A 165 -8.98 2.89 -18.70
CA ILE A 165 -9.65 2.06 -17.68
C ILE A 165 -9.10 0.63 -17.70
N GLU A 166 -8.92 0.03 -18.89
CA GLU A 166 -8.36 -1.31 -19.04
C GLU A 166 -6.92 -1.40 -18.51
N ARG A 167 -6.07 -0.42 -18.85
CA ARG A 167 -4.67 -0.40 -18.43
C ARG A 167 -4.49 -0.25 -16.92
N PHE A 168 -5.43 0.41 -16.26
CA PHE A 168 -5.37 0.71 -14.83
C PHE A 168 -6.37 -0.09 -14.00
N ALA A 169 -7.01 -1.10 -14.58
CA ALA A 169 -7.99 -1.95 -13.89
C ALA A 169 -7.39 -2.73 -12.71
N ASP A 170 -6.08 -2.99 -12.72
CA ASP A 170 -5.32 -3.65 -11.65
C ASP A 170 -4.82 -2.66 -10.58
N GLN A 171 -5.08 -1.37 -10.76
CA GLN A 171 -4.46 -0.27 -10.02
C GLN A 171 -5.49 0.66 -9.36
N LEU A 172 -6.66 0.12 -9.04
CA LEU A 172 -7.77 0.83 -8.42
C LEU A 172 -7.57 1.05 -6.90
N ASP A 173 -6.36 0.83 -6.39
CA ASP A 173 -5.99 1.17 -5.02
C ASP A 173 -6.23 2.66 -4.75
N GLY A 174 -7.07 2.96 -3.76
CA GLY A 174 -7.45 4.32 -3.38
C GLY A 174 -8.86 4.74 -3.82
N PHE A 175 -9.53 3.96 -4.67
CA PHE A 175 -10.98 4.04 -4.87
C PHE A 175 -11.72 3.34 -3.72
N GLU A 176 -12.95 3.77 -3.46
CA GLU A 176 -13.89 2.98 -2.65
C GLU A 176 -14.26 1.68 -3.38
N ASP A 177 -14.46 0.60 -2.62
CA ASP A 177 -14.75 -0.73 -3.18
C ASP A 177 -15.95 -0.73 -4.14
N ALA A 178 -16.98 0.06 -3.82
CA ALA A 178 -18.19 0.19 -4.64
C ALA A 178 -17.90 0.84 -6.01
N ASP A 179 -17.01 1.84 -6.03
CA ASP A 179 -16.62 2.54 -7.26
C ASP A 179 -15.69 1.66 -8.10
N ALA A 180 -14.72 0.99 -7.47
CA ALA A 180 -13.85 0.03 -8.14
C ALA A 180 -14.66 -1.09 -8.80
N PHE A 181 -15.65 -1.65 -8.09
CA PHE A 181 -16.56 -2.66 -8.64
C PHE A 181 -17.39 -2.11 -9.80
N SER A 182 -17.86 -0.87 -9.71
CA SER A 182 -18.63 -0.21 -10.78
C SER A 182 -17.79 0.01 -12.04
N ILE A 183 -16.52 0.43 -11.90
CA ILE A 183 -15.55 0.56 -13.00
C ILE A 183 -15.36 -0.78 -13.71
N LEU A 184 -15.06 -1.85 -12.95
CA LEU A 184 -14.81 -3.18 -13.52
C LEU A 184 -16.06 -3.79 -14.16
N THR A 185 -17.23 -3.59 -13.56
CA THR A 185 -18.51 -4.04 -14.11
C THR A 185 -18.82 -3.34 -15.43
N LEU A 186 -18.60 -2.02 -15.49
CA LEU A 186 -18.79 -1.25 -16.71
C LEU A 186 -17.79 -1.69 -17.80
N LEU A 187 -16.52 -1.88 -17.47
CA LEU A 187 -15.51 -2.36 -18.42
C LEU A 187 -15.91 -3.70 -19.02
N SER A 188 -16.38 -4.64 -18.19
CA SER A 188 -16.85 -5.94 -18.66
C SER A 188 -18.09 -5.81 -19.56
N ALA A 189 -19.06 -4.97 -19.18
CA ALA A 189 -20.26 -4.72 -19.98
C ALA A 189 -19.89 -4.09 -21.34
N TRP A 190 -18.97 -3.11 -21.34
CA TRP A 190 -18.46 -2.47 -22.55
C TRP A 190 -17.79 -3.47 -23.48
N GLN A 191 -16.85 -4.28 -22.96
CA GLN A 191 -16.16 -5.32 -23.75
C GLN A 191 -17.14 -6.34 -24.32
N ASN A 192 -18.15 -6.76 -23.56
CA ASN A 192 -19.18 -7.68 -24.03
C ASN A 192 -20.07 -7.05 -25.10
N PHE A 193 -20.43 -5.78 -24.97
CA PHE A 193 -21.22 -5.06 -25.97
C PHE A 193 -20.45 -4.78 -27.27
N ASN A 194 -19.13 -4.56 -27.15
CA ASN A 194 -18.27 -4.32 -28.31
C ASN A 194 -18.10 -5.60 -29.14
N ARG A 195 -18.38 -6.80 -28.58
CA ARG A 195 -18.40 -8.05 -29.36
C ARG A 195 -19.51 -7.99 -30.41
N GLY A 196 -19.15 -8.28 -31.66
CA GLY A 196 -20.10 -8.41 -32.75
C GLY A 196 -21.10 -9.55 -32.49
N PRO A 197 -22.25 -9.56 -33.20
CA PRO A 197 -23.33 -10.54 -32.99
C PRO A 197 -22.98 -11.99 -33.38
N GLY A 198 -21.72 -12.25 -33.78
CA GLY A 198 -21.27 -13.57 -34.24
C GLY A 198 -21.84 -13.99 -35.60
N MET A 199 -22.39 -13.04 -36.37
CA MET A 199 -23.05 -13.29 -37.65
C MET A 199 -22.60 -12.25 -38.69
N SER A 200 -22.46 -12.66 -39.95
CA SER A 200 -22.08 -11.75 -41.04
C SER A 200 -23.23 -10.85 -41.47
N ALA A 201 -22.91 -9.69 -42.08
CA ALA A 201 -23.91 -8.75 -42.59
C ALA A 201 -24.90 -9.41 -43.56
N ASN A 202 -24.41 -10.27 -44.46
CA ASN A 202 -25.24 -11.02 -45.40
C ASN A 202 -26.18 -12.01 -44.68
N ALA A 203 -25.70 -12.71 -43.65
CA ALA A 203 -26.57 -13.61 -42.90
C ALA A 203 -27.67 -12.85 -42.15
N ILE A 204 -27.40 -11.61 -41.70
CA ILE A 204 -28.41 -10.73 -41.08
C ILE A 204 -29.39 -10.18 -42.12
N SER A 205 -28.94 -9.78 -43.32
CA SER A 205 -29.81 -9.24 -44.37
C SER A 205 -30.84 -10.26 -44.86
N LEU A 206 -30.52 -11.56 -44.79
CA LEU A 206 -31.42 -12.66 -45.12
C LEU A 206 -32.44 -12.98 -44.01
N LEU A 207 -32.31 -12.41 -42.81
CA LEU A 207 -33.26 -12.64 -41.72
C LEU A 207 -34.60 -11.95 -41.99
N PRO A 208 -35.73 -12.53 -41.53
CA PRO A 208 -37.01 -11.85 -41.51
C PRO A 208 -36.91 -10.50 -40.78
N MET A 209 -37.65 -9.50 -41.27
CA MET A 209 -37.65 -8.14 -40.75
C MET A 209 -37.83 -8.10 -39.22
N ASP A 210 -38.81 -8.84 -38.68
CA ASP A 210 -39.07 -8.89 -37.24
C ASP A 210 -37.89 -9.42 -36.43
N ARG A 211 -37.12 -10.36 -37.00
CA ARG A 211 -35.95 -10.93 -36.33
C ARG A 211 -34.81 -9.92 -36.29
N ARG A 212 -34.57 -9.17 -37.39
CA ARG A 212 -33.60 -8.07 -37.41
C ARG A 212 -33.96 -6.98 -36.41
N ALA A 213 -35.23 -6.56 -36.39
CA ALA A 213 -35.73 -5.56 -35.46
C ALA A 213 -35.57 -6.01 -33.99
N ARG A 214 -35.83 -7.29 -33.67
CA ARG A 214 -35.59 -7.82 -32.32
C ARG A 214 -34.11 -7.87 -31.94
N MET A 215 -33.21 -8.22 -32.86
CA MET A 215 -31.76 -8.19 -32.60
C MET A 215 -31.29 -6.76 -32.33
N ALA A 216 -31.78 -5.82 -33.12
CA ALA A 216 -31.53 -4.39 -32.95
C ALA A 216 -32.07 -3.87 -31.61
N GLU A 217 -33.30 -4.27 -31.23
CA GLU A 217 -33.90 -3.94 -29.94
C GLU A 217 -33.03 -4.44 -28.78
N ASN A 218 -32.67 -5.73 -28.77
CA ASN A 218 -31.82 -6.29 -27.71
C ASN A 218 -30.50 -5.53 -27.57
N ARG A 219 -29.86 -5.20 -28.69
CA ARG A 219 -28.62 -4.41 -28.68
C ARG A 219 -28.88 -2.99 -28.21
N PHE A 220 -29.98 -2.37 -28.64
CA PHE A 220 -30.36 -1.02 -28.26
C PHE A 220 -30.64 -0.92 -26.75
N THR A 221 -31.42 -1.84 -26.19
CA THR A 221 -31.71 -1.93 -24.75
C THR A 221 -30.42 -2.12 -23.95
N HIS A 222 -29.54 -3.03 -24.37
CA HIS A 222 -28.26 -3.26 -23.68
C HIS A 222 -27.36 -2.01 -23.72
N GLY A 223 -27.25 -1.36 -24.88
CA GLY A 223 -26.50 -0.11 -25.01
C GLY A 223 -27.06 1.02 -24.16
N ARG A 224 -28.38 1.16 -24.04
CA ARG A 224 -28.99 2.12 -23.11
C ARG A 224 -28.65 1.83 -21.65
N ALA A 225 -28.61 0.57 -21.25
CA ALA A 225 -28.20 0.19 -19.90
C ALA A 225 -26.73 0.57 -19.63
N ILE A 226 -25.85 0.41 -20.63
CA ILE A 226 -24.45 0.86 -20.57
C ILE A 226 -24.38 2.40 -20.47
N LEU A 227 -25.14 3.15 -21.29
CA LEU A 227 -25.19 4.61 -21.18
C LEU A 227 -25.59 5.08 -19.78
N ALA A 228 -26.62 4.47 -19.19
CA ALA A 228 -27.04 4.77 -17.82
C ALA A 228 -25.99 4.37 -16.77
N ALA A 229 -25.20 3.33 -17.02
CA ALA A 229 -24.08 2.95 -16.16
C ALA A 229 -22.91 3.95 -16.28
N ILE A 230 -22.59 4.41 -17.50
CA ILE A 230 -21.60 5.46 -17.74
C ILE A 230 -22.01 6.75 -17.01
N ASP A 231 -23.24 7.22 -17.17
CA ASP A 231 -23.70 8.47 -16.55
C ASP A 231 -23.63 8.40 -15.02
N ARG A 232 -24.02 7.26 -14.43
CA ARG A 232 -23.88 7.04 -12.98
C ARG A 232 -22.41 7.04 -12.55
N LEU A 233 -21.54 6.35 -13.28
CA LEU A 233 -20.13 6.25 -12.92
C LEU A 233 -19.40 7.59 -13.06
N VAL A 234 -19.66 8.37 -14.11
CA VAL A 234 -19.09 9.71 -14.27
C VAL A 234 -19.47 10.59 -13.08
N ASN A 235 -20.74 10.56 -12.65
CA ASN A 235 -21.19 11.31 -11.47
C ASN A 235 -20.54 10.81 -10.16
N GLN A 236 -20.34 9.49 -10.02
CA GLN A 236 -19.63 8.93 -8.86
C GLN A 236 -18.17 9.38 -8.81
N LEU A 237 -17.49 9.35 -9.96
CA LEU A 237 -16.09 9.73 -10.08
C LEU A 237 -15.87 11.23 -9.86
N ALA A 238 -16.87 12.07 -10.16
CA ALA A 238 -16.80 13.51 -9.91
C ALA A 238 -16.48 13.86 -8.45
N ASN A 239 -17.02 13.09 -7.49
CA ASN A 239 -16.75 13.27 -6.06
C ASN A 239 -15.25 13.25 -5.70
N TYR A 240 -14.42 12.57 -6.50
CA TYR A 240 -12.98 12.49 -6.25
C TYR A 240 -12.23 13.77 -6.64
N TYR A 241 -12.69 14.51 -7.65
CA TYR A 241 -11.91 15.61 -8.24
C TYR A 241 -12.61 16.97 -8.24
N GLU A 242 -13.90 17.05 -7.91
CA GLU A 242 -14.66 18.31 -7.87
C GLU A 242 -14.04 19.40 -6.96
N ASN A 243 -13.33 19.00 -5.91
CA ASN A 243 -12.69 19.92 -4.97
C ASN A 243 -11.22 20.20 -5.30
N HIS A 244 -10.70 19.72 -6.43
CA HIS A 244 -9.28 19.82 -6.75
C HIS A 244 -8.99 21.14 -7.50
N GLU A 245 -8.10 21.98 -6.96
CA GLU A 245 -7.81 23.35 -7.44
C GLU A 245 -7.43 23.43 -8.94
N ALA A 246 -6.80 22.39 -9.48
CA ALA A 246 -6.39 22.32 -10.88
C ALA A 246 -7.44 21.77 -11.85
N MET A 247 -8.62 21.35 -11.37
CA MET A 247 -9.67 20.76 -12.18
C MET A 247 -10.77 21.80 -12.45
N GLU A 248 -10.68 22.52 -13.56
CA GLU A 248 -11.74 23.44 -13.99
C GLU A 248 -12.83 22.68 -14.79
N GLY A 249 -14.05 22.68 -14.24
CA GLY A 249 -15.27 22.28 -14.94
C GLY A 249 -15.68 20.82 -14.75
N MET A 250 -16.99 20.58 -14.64
CA MET A 250 -17.54 19.25 -14.87
C MET A 250 -17.36 18.90 -16.35
N VAL A 251 -16.94 17.67 -16.64
CA VAL A 251 -16.88 17.13 -18.01
C VAL A 251 -18.31 16.82 -18.45
N VAL A 252 -19.10 17.84 -18.75
CA VAL A 252 -20.44 17.71 -19.34
C VAL A 252 -20.34 18.14 -20.78
N GLU A 253 -20.19 17.18 -21.69
CA GLU A 253 -20.39 17.44 -23.11
C GLU A 253 -21.92 17.51 -23.36
N GLU A 254 -22.41 18.69 -23.73
CA GLU A 254 -23.81 18.85 -24.14
C GLU A 254 -24.06 18.06 -25.43
N LEU A 255 -25.07 17.18 -25.39
CA LEU A 255 -25.43 16.38 -26.53
C LEU A 255 -26.14 17.25 -27.59
N PRO A 256 -25.88 17.03 -28.89
CA PRO A 256 -26.68 17.63 -29.94
C PRO A 256 -28.18 17.39 -29.70
N PRO A 257 -29.06 18.40 -29.91
CA PRO A 257 -30.48 18.30 -29.60
C PRO A 257 -31.19 17.09 -30.24
N GLU A 258 -30.75 16.70 -31.44
CA GLU A 258 -31.26 15.57 -32.22
C GLU A 258 -31.00 14.23 -31.53
N LEU A 259 -29.79 14.05 -30.96
CA LEU A 259 -29.46 12.87 -30.17
C LEU A 259 -30.16 12.93 -28.81
N ALA A 260 -30.23 14.10 -28.19
CA ALA A 260 -30.91 14.26 -26.90
C ALA A 260 -32.40 13.85 -26.96
N GLN A 261 -33.11 14.10 -28.06
CA GLN A 261 -34.50 13.66 -28.23
C GLN A 261 -34.66 12.14 -28.35
N LEU A 262 -33.66 11.44 -28.89
CA LEU A 262 -33.71 9.98 -29.08
C LEU A 262 -33.51 9.19 -27.79
N PHE A 263 -32.86 9.79 -26.79
CA PHE A 263 -32.48 9.12 -25.54
C PHE A 263 -33.16 9.70 -24.28
N ARG A 264 -34.06 10.68 -24.45
CA ARG A 264 -34.97 11.15 -23.39
C ARG A 264 -36.01 10.11 -22.98
#